data_AF-A0A1Q7Q7F9-F1
#
_entry.id   AF-A0A1Q7Q7F9-F1
#
_cell.length_a   1.000
_cell.length_b   1.000
_cell.length_c   1.000
_cell.angle_alpha   90.00
_cell.angle_beta   90.00
_cell.angle_gamma   90.00
#
_symmetry.space_group_name_H-M   'P 1'
#
loop_
_entity.id
_entity.type
_entity.pdbx_description
1 polymer ?
#
loop_
_entity_poly.entity_id
_entity_poly.type
_entity_poly.pdbx_seq_one_letter_code
_entity_poly.pdbx_strand_id
1 'polypeptide(L)'
;MSLFPLALFMVMLVVISIILPAESGRRADPTKTPLPILSDWYFLALYQYVKYTPPLWAGLGPGLLIGFGLIVPFLDRSKGRRPLERPFFTVVGALAVIYFLAFTALILFNIAVIERDPFLIMNITLVVLALGLFWELQYRRRRRQAAAAGISPPARAPAHG
;
A
#
# COMPACT_ATOMS: atom_id res chain seq x y z
N MET A 1 9.86 2.40 29.76
CA MET A 1 8.76 2.19 28.80
C MET A 1 7.53 1.80 29.61
N SER A 2 6.41 2.53 29.49
CA SER A 2 5.21 2.22 30.28
C SER A 2 4.50 0.99 29.70
N LEU A 3 4.03 0.07 30.55
CA LEU A 3 3.27 -1.11 30.13
C LEU A 3 1.81 -0.77 29.78
N PHE A 4 1.38 0.47 30.06
CA PHE A 4 0.02 0.93 29.87
C PHE A 4 -0.52 0.79 28.43
N PRO A 5 0.20 1.18 27.36
CA PRO A 5 -0.30 1.03 25.99
C PRO A 5 -0.44 -0.44 25.58
N LEU A 6 0.49 -1.28 26.03
CA LEU A 6 0.44 -2.73 25.79
C LEU A 6 -0.77 -3.35 26.50
N ALA A 7 -0.99 -3.00 27.77
CA ALA A 7 -2.14 -3.48 28.53
C ALA A 7 -3.46 -3.06 27.88
N LEU A 8 -3.56 -1.79 27.46
CA LEU A 8 -4.74 -1.28 26.75
C LEU A 8 -5.00 -2.02 25.44
N PHE A 9 -3.96 -2.25 24.63
CA PHE A 9 -4.06 -3.01 23.38
C PHE A 9 -4.50 -4.45 23.62
N MET A 10 -3.95 -5.13 24.63
CA MET A 10 -4.32 -6.51 24.97
C MET A 10 -5.78 -6.60 25.46
N VAL A 11 -6.21 -5.67 26.32
CA VAL A 11 -7.60 -5.60 26.77
C VAL A 11 -8.53 -5.37 25.57
N MET A 12 -8.20 -4.46 24.67
CA MET A 12 -8.96 -4.23 23.44
C MET A 12 -9.09 -5.52 22.60
N LEU A 13 -8.00 -6.25 22.38
CA LEU A 13 -8.03 -7.51 21.63
C LEU A 13 -8.89 -8.58 22.30
N VAL A 14 -8.79 -8.73 23.62
CA VAL A 14 -9.60 -9.70 24.38
C VAL A 14 -11.08 -9.35 24.30
N VAL A 15 -11.44 -8.08 24.50
CA VAL A 15 -12.82 -7.60 24.42
C VAL A 15 -13.40 -7.84 23.03
N ILE A 16 -12.65 -7.51 21.97
CA ILE A 16 -13.09 -7.77 20.59
C ILE A 16 -13.29 -9.27 20.34
N SER A 17 -12.37 -10.13 20.80
CA SER A 17 -12.45 -11.58 20.61
C SER A 17 -13.67 -12.21 21.30
N ILE A 18 -14.09 -11.66 22.44
CA ILE A 18 -15.29 -12.11 23.16
C ILE A 18 -16.58 -11.62 22.47
N ILE A 19 -16.61 -10.36 22.01
CA ILE A 19 -17.80 -9.76 21.38
C ILE A 19 -18.02 -10.30 19.97
N LEU A 20 -16.94 -10.49 19.22
CA LEU A 20 -16.92 -10.97 17.83
C LEU A 20 -16.17 -12.31 17.79
N PRO A 21 -16.79 -13.41 18.27
CA PRO A 21 -16.13 -14.71 18.27
C PRO A 21 -15.77 -15.12 16.84
N ALA A 22 -14.60 -15.73 16.70
CA ALA A 22 -14.14 -16.21 15.40
C ALA A 22 -15.17 -17.20 14.83
N GLU A 23 -15.70 -16.90 13.64
CA GLU A 23 -16.60 -17.80 12.94
C GLU A 23 -15.79 -19.02 12.46
N SER A 24 -15.86 -20.13 13.19
CA SER A 24 -15.31 -21.39 12.73
C SER A 24 -16.22 -21.92 11.63
N GLY A 25 -15.83 -21.72 10.37
CA GLY A 25 -16.55 -22.25 9.22
C GLY A 25 -16.78 -23.76 9.32
N ARG A 26 -17.66 -24.29 8.47
CA ARG A 26 -17.90 -25.74 8.39
C ARG A 26 -16.62 -26.46 7.96
N ARG A 27 -16.49 -27.73 8.36
CA ARG A 27 -15.44 -28.61 7.83
C ARG A 27 -15.44 -28.56 6.30
N ALA A 28 -14.25 -28.45 5.72
CA ALA A 28 -14.09 -28.36 4.27
C ALA A 28 -14.69 -29.60 3.57
N ASP A 29 -15.53 -29.35 2.57
CA ASP A 29 -16.18 -30.37 1.75
C ASP A 29 -15.84 -30.08 0.29
N PRO A 30 -15.08 -30.94 -0.41
CA PRO A 30 -14.68 -30.70 -1.80
C PRO A 30 -15.87 -30.72 -2.78
N THR A 31 -17.03 -31.23 -2.36
CA THR A 31 -18.25 -31.28 -3.19
C THR A 31 -19.13 -30.04 -3.04
N LYS A 32 -18.81 -29.14 -2.10
CA LYS A 32 -19.62 -27.94 -1.80
C LYS A 32 -18.76 -26.69 -1.68
N THR A 33 -18.91 -25.79 -2.64
CA THR A 33 -18.27 -24.47 -2.58
C THR A 33 -19.09 -23.52 -1.70
N PRO A 34 -18.53 -22.98 -0.60
CA PRO A 34 -19.22 -21.97 0.20
C PRO A 34 -19.30 -20.65 -0.58
N LEU A 35 -20.42 -19.93 -0.47
CA LEU A 35 -20.58 -18.59 -1.02
C LEU A 35 -20.97 -17.63 0.13
N PRO A 36 -20.41 -16.41 0.19
CA PRO A 36 -19.41 -15.82 -0.72
C PRO A 36 -17.96 -16.28 -0.46
N ILE A 37 -17.17 -16.45 -1.52
CA ILE A 37 -15.73 -16.79 -1.42
C ILE A 37 -14.93 -15.49 -1.35
N LEU A 38 -14.77 -14.96 -0.14
CA LEU A 38 -13.97 -13.77 0.12
C LEU A 38 -12.78 -14.16 1.01
N SER A 39 -11.65 -13.49 0.80
CA SER A 39 -10.53 -13.56 1.74
C SER A 39 -10.79 -12.65 2.94
N ASP A 40 -10.00 -12.82 4.01
CA ASP A 40 -10.04 -11.89 5.14
C ASP A 40 -9.71 -10.45 4.72
N TRP A 41 -10.13 -9.48 5.53
CA TRP A 41 -10.08 -8.05 5.24
C TRP A 41 -8.70 -7.53 4.79
N TYR A 42 -7.61 -8.09 5.34
CA TYR A 42 -6.23 -7.71 5.01
C TYR A 42 -5.77 -8.28 3.65
N PHE A 43 -6.48 -9.26 3.10
CA PHE A 43 -6.23 -9.85 1.79
C PHE A 43 -7.24 -9.44 0.72
N LEU A 44 -8.32 -8.72 1.07
CA LEU A 44 -9.35 -8.33 0.09
C LEU A 44 -8.79 -7.55 -1.10
N ALA A 45 -7.90 -6.59 -0.86
CA ALA A 45 -7.25 -5.85 -1.94
C ALA A 45 -6.44 -6.77 -2.87
N LEU A 46 -5.73 -7.75 -2.30
CA LEU A 46 -4.92 -8.69 -3.05
C LEU A 46 -5.78 -9.68 -3.85
N TYR A 47 -6.90 -10.10 -3.27
CA TYR A 47 -7.89 -10.94 -3.93
C TYR A 47 -8.48 -10.25 -5.17
N GLN A 48 -8.78 -8.95 -5.06
CA GLN A 48 -9.22 -8.16 -6.21
C GLN A 48 -8.13 -8.02 -7.29
N TYR A 49 -6.86 -7.83 -6.88
CA TYR A 49 -5.73 -7.85 -7.82
C TYR A 49 -5.64 -9.17 -8.59
N VAL A 50 -5.82 -10.30 -7.89
CA VAL A 50 -5.85 -11.63 -8.51
C VAL A 50 -6.99 -11.76 -9.53
N LYS A 51 -8.18 -11.23 -9.24
CA LYS A 51 -9.30 -11.20 -10.20
C LYS A 51 -9.02 -10.37 -11.45
N TYR A 52 -8.19 -9.33 -11.33
CA TYR A 52 -7.83 -8.44 -12.43
C TYR A 52 -6.64 -8.93 -13.27
N THR A 53 -5.95 -9.98 -12.84
CA THR A 53 -4.74 -10.45 -13.49
C THR A 53 -4.91 -11.82 -14.14
N PRO A 54 -4.25 -12.06 -15.29
CA PRO A 54 -4.24 -13.38 -15.90
C PRO A 54 -3.47 -14.38 -15.00
N PRO A 55 -3.68 -15.70 -15.17
CA PRO A 55 -3.28 -16.72 -14.21
C PRO A 55 -1.81 -16.68 -13.76
N LEU A 56 -0.88 -16.36 -14.68
CA LEU A 56 0.55 -16.24 -14.34
C LEU A 56 0.81 -15.12 -13.32
N TRP A 57 0.26 -13.93 -13.57
CA TRP A 57 0.45 -12.77 -12.72
C TRP A 57 -0.37 -12.84 -11.44
N ALA A 58 -1.51 -13.53 -11.45
CA ALA A 58 -2.28 -13.83 -10.24
C ALA A 58 -1.45 -14.63 -9.22
N GLY A 59 -0.63 -15.59 -9.67
CA GLY A 59 0.24 -16.38 -8.80
C GLY A 59 1.49 -15.62 -8.32
N LEU A 60 2.18 -14.91 -9.23
CA LEU A 60 3.47 -14.26 -8.93
C LEU A 60 3.32 -12.87 -8.31
N GLY A 61 2.31 -12.12 -8.74
CA GLY A 61 2.10 -10.71 -8.41
C GLY A 61 2.10 -10.41 -6.92
N PRO A 62 1.37 -11.15 -6.07
CA PRO A 62 1.41 -10.96 -4.63
C PRO A 62 2.82 -11.00 -4.03
N GLY A 63 3.60 -12.02 -4.39
CA GLY A 63 4.97 -12.17 -3.91
C GLY A 63 5.87 -11.06 -4.41
N LEU A 64 5.70 -10.62 -5.66
CA LEU A 64 6.45 -9.50 -6.24
C LEU A 64 6.11 -8.17 -5.57
N LEU A 65 4.85 -7.91 -5.22
CA LEU A 65 4.44 -6.69 -4.51
C LEU A 65 5.05 -6.62 -3.11
N ILE A 66 5.00 -7.74 -2.37
CA ILE A 66 5.62 -7.85 -1.05
C ILE A 66 7.14 -7.70 -1.17
N GLY A 67 7.76 -8.41 -2.11
CA GLY A 67 9.20 -8.33 -2.39
C GLY A 67 9.64 -6.92 -2.76
N PHE A 68 8.88 -6.22 -3.60
CA PHE A 68 9.11 -4.82 -3.93
C PHE A 68 9.07 -3.94 -2.67
N GLY A 69 8.05 -4.10 -1.83
CA GLY A 69 7.93 -3.38 -0.55
C GLY A 69 9.15 -3.57 0.36
N LEU A 70 9.66 -4.79 0.46
CA LEU A 70 10.84 -5.12 1.27
C LEU A 70 12.13 -4.48 0.74
N ILE A 71 12.25 -4.28 -0.58
CA ILE A 71 13.44 -3.67 -1.18
C ILE A 71 13.39 -2.14 -1.26
N VAL A 72 12.22 -1.51 -1.07
CA VAL A 72 12.07 -0.03 -1.03
C VAL A 72 13.14 0.68 -0.20
N PRO A 73 13.47 0.29 1.05
CA PRO A 73 14.48 1.00 1.83
C PRO A 73 15.88 1.00 1.19
N PHE A 74 16.18 0.05 0.30
CA PHE A 74 17.45 -0.02 -0.42
C PHE A 74 17.42 0.71 -1.76
N LEU A 75 16.23 0.80 -2.38
CA LEU A 75 16.01 1.55 -3.61
C LEU A 75 15.94 3.07 -3.35
N ASP A 76 15.34 3.48 -2.23
CA ASP A 76 15.19 4.88 -1.86
C ASP A 76 16.46 5.44 -1.18
N ARG A 77 17.36 6.00 -1.99
CA ARG A 77 18.60 6.64 -1.55
C ARG A 77 18.47 8.12 -1.19
N SER A 78 17.25 8.60 -0.94
CA SER A 78 17.02 10.00 -0.58
C SER A 78 17.58 10.33 0.82
N LYS A 79 18.26 11.48 0.94
CA LYS A 79 18.89 11.92 2.20
C LYS A 79 17.89 12.52 3.21
N GLY A 80 16.77 13.02 2.72
CA GLY A 80 15.71 13.60 3.55
C GLY A 80 14.84 12.52 4.19
N ARG A 81 14.08 12.84 5.24
CA ARG A 81 13.10 11.90 5.84
C ARG A 81 11.65 12.35 5.60
N ARG A 82 11.44 13.59 5.16
CA ARG A 82 10.11 14.14 4.91
C ARG A 82 9.56 13.61 3.57
N PRO A 83 8.25 13.35 3.44
CA PRO A 83 7.67 12.89 2.18
C PRO A 83 7.99 13.79 0.98
N LEU A 84 7.95 15.12 1.19
CA LEU A 84 8.30 16.12 0.16
C LEU A 84 9.77 16.08 -0.29
N GLU A 85 10.66 15.44 0.48
CA GLU A 85 12.06 15.25 0.12
C GLU A 85 12.30 13.94 -0.65
N ARG A 86 11.25 13.12 -0.80
CA ARG A 86 11.24 11.79 -1.44
C ARG A 86 10.03 11.66 -2.39
N PRO A 87 9.82 12.59 -3.34
CA PRO A 87 8.56 12.70 -4.05
C PRO A 87 8.17 11.42 -4.80
N PHE A 88 9.10 10.74 -5.49
CA PHE A 88 8.75 9.50 -6.21
C PHE A 88 8.26 8.39 -5.27
N PHE A 89 9.03 8.05 -4.24
CA PHE A 89 8.66 6.99 -3.30
C PHE A 89 7.45 7.35 -2.43
N THR A 90 7.20 8.64 -2.19
CA THR A 90 5.97 9.11 -1.55
C THR A 90 4.75 8.83 -2.41
N VAL A 91 4.82 9.09 -3.71
CA VAL A 91 3.75 8.75 -4.66
C VAL A 91 3.52 7.25 -4.72
N VAL A 92 4.58 6.45 -4.75
CA VAL A 92 4.49 4.97 -4.74
C VAL A 92 3.81 4.47 -3.44
N GLY A 93 4.20 4.98 -2.28
CA GLY A 93 3.57 4.62 -1.00
C GLY A 93 2.10 5.04 -0.93
N ALA A 94 1.77 6.25 -1.41
CA ALA A 94 0.40 6.72 -1.48
C ALA A 94 -0.46 5.85 -2.40
N LEU A 95 0.06 5.48 -3.58
CA LEU A 95 -0.59 4.54 -4.49
C LEU A 95 -0.86 3.18 -3.84
N ALA A 96 0.08 2.64 -3.06
CA ALA A 96 -0.13 1.38 -2.36
C ALA A 96 -1.31 1.44 -1.37
N VAL A 97 -1.42 2.53 -0.60
CA VAL A 97 -2.55 2.74 0.32
C VAL A 97 -3.86 2.94 -0.45
N ILE A 98 -3.84 3.74 -1.51
CA ILE A 98 -5.02 3.98 -2.35
C ILE A 98 -5.50 2.67 -2.99
N TYR A 99 -4.60 1.84 -3.51
CA TYR A 99 -4.97 0.53 -4.05
C TYR A 99 -5.51 -0.41 -3.00
N PHE A 100 -4.90 -0.46 -1.81
CA PHE A 100 -5.42 -1.26 -0.72
C PHE A 100 -6.89 -0.89 -0.41
N LEU A 101 -7.18 0.40 -0.26
CA LEU A 101 -8.54 0.87 0.06
C LEU A 101 -9.51 0.70 -1.10
N ALA A 102 -9.12 1.12 -2.31
CA ALA A 102 -9.99 1.09 -3.49
C ALA A 102 -10.34 -0.35 -3.89
N PHE A 103 -9.36 -1.26 -3.93
CA PHE A 103 -9.60 -2.65 -4.29
C PHE A 103 -10.45 -3.37 -3.24
N THR A 104 -10.24 -3.06 -1.97
CA THR A 104 -11.10 -3.54 -0.87
C THR A 104 -12.54 -3.05 -1.04
N ALA A 105 -12.75 -1.78 -1.40
CA ALA A 105 -14.08 -1.25 -1.65
C ALA A 105 -14.75 -1.91 -2.88
N LEU A 106 -14.01 -2.05 -3.98
CA LEU A 106 -14.52 -2.67 -5.22
C LEU A 106 -15.07 -4.08 -4.97
N ILE A 107 -14.35 -4.89 -4.19
CA ILE A 107 -14.77 -6.26 -3.88
C ILE A 107 -15.92 -6.29 -2.86
N LEU A 108 -15.88 -5.47 -1.81
CA LEU A 108 -16.92 -5.45 -0.77
C LEU A 108 -18.26 -5.00 -1.31
N PHE A 109 -18.27 -4.00 -2.19
CA PHE A 109 -19.49 -3.48 -2.79
C PHE A 109 -19.88 -4.22 -4.08
N ASN A 110 -19.07 -5.17 -4.55
CA ASN A 110 -19.31 -5.92 -5.78
C ASN A 110 -19.62 -5.01 -7.00
N ILE A 111 -18.81 -3.97 -7.16
CA ILE A 111 -18.95 -2.96 -8.24
C ILE A 111 -17.82 -3.04 -9.29
N ALA A 112 -16.94 -4.03 -9.16
CA ALA A 112 -15.80 -4.24 -10.05
C ALA A 112 -16.23 -4.64 -11.47
N VAL A 113 -15.70 -3.95 -12.48
CA VAL A 113 -15.90 -4.30 -13.91
C VAL A 113 -14.60 -4.85 -14.47
N ILE A 114 -14.47 -6.18 -14.46
CA ILE A 114 -13.22 -6.90 -14.75
C ILE A 114 -12.68 -6.61 -16.16
N GLU A 115 -13.54 -6.35 -17.13
CA GLU A 115 -13.12 -6.12 -18.53
C GLU A 115 -12.51 -4.73 -18.75
N ARG A 116 -12.91 -3.72 -17.97
CA ARG A 116 -12.54 -2.31 -18.18
C ARG A 116 -11.55 -1.81 -17.15
N ASP A 117 -11.79 -2.12 -15.87
CA ASP A 117 -11.06 -1.54 -14.75
C ASP A 117 -9.56 -1.78 -14.82
N PRO A 118 -9.05 -2.98 -15.21
CA PRO A 118 -7.61 -3.21 -15.30
C PRO A 118 -6.91 -2.25 -16.25
N PHE A 119 -7.50 -1.97 -17.43
CA PHE A 119 -6.93 -1.05 -18.41
C PHE A 119 -6.89 0.39 -17.88
N LEU A 120 -7.96 0.83 -17.21
CA LEU A 120 -8.00 2.17 -16.62
C LEU A 120 -7.00 2.31 -15.48
N ILE A 121 -6.96 1.33 -14.56
CA ILE A 121 -6.03 1.32 -13.43
C ILE A 121 -4.60 1.37 -13.96
N MET A 122 -4.25 0.55 -14.95
CA MET A 122 -2.90 0.56 -15.54
C MET A 122 -2.54 1.94 -16.11
N ASN A 123 -3.41 2.54 -16.93
CA ASN A 123 -3.16 3.85 -17.52
C ASN A 123 -3.02 4.95 -16.47
N ILE A 124 -3.90 4.98 -15.46
CA ILE A 124 -3.82 5.91 -14.34
C ILE A 124 -2.53 5.70 -13.56
N THR A 125 -2.15 4.45 -13.28
CA THR A 125 -0.89 4.11 -12.61
C THR A 125 0.29 4.69 -13.36
N LEU A 126 0.36 4.45 -14.68
CA LEU A 126 1.46 4.91 -15.52
C LEU A 126 1.55 6.45 -15.52
N VAL A 127 0.42 7.14 -15.64
CA VAL A 127 0.37 8.61 -15.57
C VAL A 127 0.84 9.11 -14.20
N VAL A 128 0.32 8.56 -13.11
CA VAL A 128 0.68 8.98 -11.75
C VAL A 128 2.16 8.71 -11.45
N LEU A 129 2.68 7.55 -11.85
CA LEU A 129 4.11 7.23 -11.70
C LEU A 129 4.99 8.14 -12.56
N ALA A 130 4.57 8.44 -13.80
CA ALA A 130 5.28 9.37 -14.67
C ALA A 130 5.32 10.79 -14.06
N LEU A 131 4.20 11.27 -13.49
CA LEU A 131 4.12 12.54 -12.78
C LEU A 131 4.98 12.53 -11.50
N GLY A 132 4.98 11.44 -10.73
CA GLY A 132 5.83 11.28 -9.56
C GLY A 132 7.31 11.28 -9.92
N LEU A 133 7.68 10.61 -11.01
CA LEU A 133 9.05 10.60 -11.52
C LEU A 133 9.45 11.99 -12.03
N PHE A 134 8.56 12.66 -12.77
CA PHE A 134 8.77 14.02 -13.22
C PHE A 134 8.98 14.96 -12.03
N TRP A 135 8.17 14.84 -10.97
CA TRP A 135 8.33 15.62 -9.75
C TRP A 135 9.68 15.37 -9.06
N GLU A 136 10.12 14.12 -9.00
CA GLU A 136 11.47 13.76 -8.51
C GLU A 136 12.58 14.39 -9.34
N LEU A 137 12.48 14.36 -10.67
CA LEU A 137 13.44 14.99 -11.57
C LEU A 137 13.47 16.51 -11.35
N GLN A 138 12.31 17.16 -11.24
CA GLN A 138 12.20 18.59 -10.96
C GLN A 138 12.78 18.95 -9.59
N TYR A 139 12.48 18.15 -8.57
CA TYR A 139 13.02 18.33 -7.22
C TYR A 139 14.55 18.22 -7.19
N ARG A 140 15.12 17.21 -7.86
CA ARG A 140 16.58 17.06 -8.01
C ARG A 140 17.22 18.20 -8.79
N ARG A 141 16.58 18.66 -9.87
CA ARG A 141 17.04 19.82 -10.67
C ARG A 141 17.08 21.09 -9.81
N ARG A 142 16.00 21.42 -9.10
CA ARG A 142 15.92 22.57 -8.20
C ARG A 142 16.96 22.50 -7.08
N ARG A 143 17.15 21.33 -6.46
CA ARG A 143 18.19 21.10 -5.44
C ARG A 143 19.60 21.34 -5.98
N ARG A 144 19.89 20.88 -7.21
CA ARG A 144 21.19 21.11 -7.86
C ARG A 144 21.42 22.60 -8.18
N GLN A 145 20.40 23.29 -8.69
CA GLN A 145 20.47 24.72 -8.99
C GLN A 145 20.68 25.55 -7.71
N ALA A 146 19.94 25.26 -6.63
CA ALA A 146 20.11 25.92 -5.34
C ALA A 146 21.53 25.71 -4.78
N ALA A 147 22.07 24.50 -4.89
CA ALA A 147 23.45 24.21 -4.49
C ALA A 147 24.47 24.98 -5.33
N ALA A 148 24.28 25.07 -6.66
CA ALA A 148 25.14 25.86 -7.55
C ALA A 148 25.07 27.37 -7.27
N ALA A 149 23.91 27.87 -6.83
CA ALA A 149 23.71 29.27 -6.42
C ALA A 149 24.21 29.57 -4.99
N GLY A 150 24.81 28.59 -4.29
CA GLY A 150 25.27 28.77 -2.91
C GLY A 150 24.15 28.90 -1.87
N ILE A 151 22.91 28.59 -2.23
CA ILE A 151 21.76 28.65 -1.32
C ILE A 151 21.79 27.42 -0.42
N SER A 152 22.23 27.61 0.82
CA SER A 152 22.19 26.56 1.84
C SER A 152 20.73 26.17 2.13
N PRO A 153 20.43 24.86 2.29
CA PRO A 153 19.11 24.44 2.75
C PRO A 153 18.80 25.08 4.10
N PRO A 154 17.51 25.39 4.39
CA PRO A 154 17.13 25.88 5.71
C PRO A 154 17.65 24.93 6.79
N ALA A 155 18.20 25.50 7.87
CA ALA A 155 18.70 24.74 9.00
C ALA A 155 17.63 23.75 9.47
N ARG A 156 18.02 22.49 9.68
CA ARG A 156 17.09 21.47 10.18
C ARG A 156 16.56 21.96 11.54
N ALA A 157 15.25 22.15 11.65
CA ALA A 157 14.62 22.32 12.95
C ALA A 157 15.09 21.14 13.84
N PRO A 158 15.49 21.42 15.10
CA PRO A 158 15.96 20.36 15.99
C PRO A 158 14.89 19.28 16.04
N ALA A 159 15.28 18.03 15.80
CA ALA A 159 14.40 16.91 16.02
C ALA A 159 14.06 16.95 17.52
N HIS A 160 12.82 17.31 17.85
CA HIS A 160 12.33 17.17 19.21
C HIS A 160 12.44 15.69 19.56
N GLY A 161 13.40 15.39 20.44
CA GLY A 161 13.67 14.04 20.96
C GLY A 161 12.66 13.65 22.03
#